data_AF-A0A662UC43-F1
#
_entry.id   AF-A0A662UC43-F1
#
_cell.length_a   1.000
_cell.length_b   1.000
_cell.length_c   1.000
_cell.angle_alpha   90.00
_cell.angle_beta   90.00
_cell.angle_gamma   90.00
#
_symmetry.space_group_name_H-M   'P 1'
#
loop_
_entity.id
_entity.type
_entity.pdbx_description
1 polymer ?
#
loop_
_entity_poly.entity_id
_entity_poly.type
_entity_poly.pdbx_seq_one_letter_code
_entity_poly.pdbx_strand_id
1 'polypeptide(L)' 'MKFAVYLVTFSESKVMDLANKLSKFSKNIKVVRSSVIPEFWRILLECEDCRTDDLKTFVEETLPDTWFKIETEE' A
#
# COMPACT_ATOMS: atom_id res chain seq x y z
N MET A 1 12.19 0.64 -8.35
CA MET A 1 11.03 1.51 -8.63
C MET A 1 10.35 1.85 -7.32
N LYS A 2 9.91 3.10 -7.15
CA LYS A 2 9.17 3.51 -5.96
C LYS A 2 7.69 3.54 -6.27
N PHE A 3 6.88 3.06 -5.33
CA PHE A 3 5.42 3.09 -5.44
C PHE A 3 4.82 3.71 -4.19
N ALA A 4 3.73 4.45 -4.39
CA ALA A 4 2.85 4.93 -3.35
C ALA A 4 1.48 4.24 -3.50
N VAL A 5 1.07 3.51 -2.47
CA VAL A 5 -0.26 2.88 -2.37
C VAL A 5 -1.10 3.72 -1.41
N TYR A 6 -2.16 4.32 -1.94
CA TYR A 6 -3.13 5.11 -1.18
C TYR A 6 -4.34 4.25 -0.87
N LEU A 7 -4.77 4.22 0.39
CA LEU A 7 -5.82 3.33 0.89
C LEU A 7 -6.78 4.15 1.75
N VAL A 8 -8.09 3.93 1.60
CA VAL A 8 -9.11 4.53 2.47
C VAL A 8 -9.71 3.45 3.36
N THR A 9 -9.26 3.38 4.62
CA THR A 9 -9.73 2.40 5.62
C THR A 9 -9.57 2.88 7.06
N PHE A 10 -10.52 2.51 7.92
CA PHE A 10 -10.46 2.76 9.37
C PHE A 10 -9.59 1.74 10.13
N SER A 11 -9.30 0.60 9.51
CA SER A 11 -8.65 -0.52 10.20
C SER A 11 -7.14 -0.47 10.04
N GLU A 12 -6.47 0.09 11.05
CA GLU A 12 -5.00 0.13 11.11
C GLU A 12 -4.38 -1.26 11.05
N SER A 13 -4.98 -2.26 11.71
CA SER A 13 -4.50 -3.64 11.68
C SER A 13 -4.46 -4.22 10.26
N LYS A 14 -5.47 -3.92 9.43
CA LYS A 14 -5.50 -4.32 8.02
C LYS A 14 -4.40 -3.65 7.19
N VAL A 15 -4.12 -2.37 7.44
CA VAL A 15 -3.04 -1.63 6.77
C VAL A 15 -1.68 -2.21 7.15
N MET A 16 -1.48 -2.51 8.42
CA MET A 16 -0.23 -3.11 8.90
C MET A 16 -0.04 -4.54 8.38
N ASP A 17 -1.10 -5.34 8.29
CA ASP A 17 -1.06 -6.67 7.67
C ASP A 17 -0.69 -6.58 6.18
N LEU A 18 -1.29 -5.64 5.44
CA LEU A 18 -0.92 -5.38 4.04
C LEU A 18 0.55 -4.98 3.91
N ALA A 19 1.02 -4.02 4.71
CA ALA A 19 2.42 -3.59 4.72
C ALA A 19 3.39 -4.74 5.04
N ASN A 20 3.05 -5.56 6.04
CA ASN A 20 3.83 -6.74 6.39
C ASN A 20 3.90 -7.75 5.24
N LYS A 21 2.79 -7.96 4.51
CA LYS A 21 2.81 -8.88 3.37
C LYS A 21 3.53 -8.30 2.16
N LEU A 22 3.41 -7.00 1.91
CA LEU A 22 4.14 -6.27 0.87
C LEU A 22 5.66 -6.31 1.08
N SER A 23 6.13 -6.51 2.33
CA SER A 23 7.56 -6.63 2.63
C SER A 23 8.23 -7.85 1.99
N LYS A 24 7.45 -8.82 1.53
CA LYS A 24 7.94 -9.97 0.75
C LYS A 24 8.29 -9.61 -0.69
N PHE A 25 7.68 -8.55 -1.21
CA PHE A 25 7.84 -8.10 -2.60
C PHE A 25 8.71 -6.85 -2.71
N SER A 26 8.84 -6.08 -1.63
CA SER A 26 9.50 -4.77 -1.66
C SER A 26 10.44 -4.59 -0.48
N LYS A 27 11.49 -3.80 -0.70
CA LYS A 27 12.37 -3.30 0.33
C LYS A 27 11.86 -1.91 0.75
N ASN A 28 12.28 -1.43 1.93
CA ASN A 28 12.02 -0.06 2.39
C ASN A 28 10.54 0.37 2.41
N ILE A 29 9.70 -0.38 3.14
CA ILE A 29 8.29 0.00 3.33
C ILE A 29 8.14 1.07 4.42
N LYS A 30 7.38 2.12 4.13
CA LYS A 30 6.99 3.16 5.09
C LYS A 30 5.48 3.40 5.04
N VAL A 31 4.81 3.25 6.18
CA VAL A 31 3.38 3.52 6.32
C VAL A 31 3.20 4.93 6.91
N VAL A 32 2.33 5.73 6.29
CA VAL A 32 2.01 7.09 6.70
C VAL A 32 0.49 7.22 6.78
N ARG A 33 -0.02 7.72 7.91
CA ARG A 33 -1.44 8.06 8.08
C ARG A 33 -1.63 9.57 7.94
N SER A 34 -2.70 10.00 7.28
CA SER A 34 -3.09 11.41 7.28
C SER A 34 -3.58 11.82 8.67
N SER A 35 -3.13 12.98 9.16
CA SER A 35 -3.67 13.60 10.37
C SER A 35 -4.96 14.37 10.11
N VAL A 36 -5.26 14.69 8.84
CA VAL A 36 -6.44 15.47 8.43
C VAL A 36 -7.63 14.55 8.13
N ILE A 37 -7.37 13.38 7.53
CA ILE A 37 -8.39 12.39 7.15
C ILE A 37 -8.04 11.06 7.84
N PRO A 38 -8.76 10.68 8.92
CA PRO A 38 -8.44 9.50 9.73
C PRO A 38 -8.37 8.18 8.95
N GLU A 39 -9.13 8.07 7.86
CA GLU A 39 -9.26 6.89 7.02
C GLU A 39 -8.15 6.78 5.98
N PHE A 40 -7.40 7.85 5.74
CA PHE A 40 -6.46 7.88 4.63
C PHE A 40 -5.07 7.41 5.05
N TRP A 41 -4.62 6.35 4.38
CA TRP A 41 -3.30 5.74 4.55
C TRP A 41 -2.51 5.79 3.25
N ARG A 42 -1.21 6.01 3.38
CA ARG A 42 -0.24 5.99 2.30
C ARG A 42 0.88 5.03 2.67
N ILE A 43 1.06 3.99 1.87
CA ILE A 43 2.18 3.04 1.99
C ILE A 43 3.17 3.35 0.88
N LEU A 44 4.39 3.72 1.25
CA LEU A 44 5.51 3.88 0.36
C LEU A 44 6.32 2.60 0.35
N LEU A 45 6.70 2.13 -0.84
CA LEU A 45 7.52 0.94 -0.98
C LEU A 45 8.49 1.07 -2.16
N GLU A 46 9.66 0.45 -2.02
CA GLU A 46 10.68 0.39 -3.06
C GLU A 46 10.84 -1.06 -3.51
N CYS A 47 10.44 -1.35 -4.76
CA CYS A 47 10.54 -2.69 -5.32
C CYS A 47 11.54 -2.71 -6.48
N GLU A 48 12.41 -3.72 -6.46
CA GLU A 48 13.25 -4.12 -7.60
C GLU A 48 12.40 -5.12 -8.42
N ASP A 49 12.08 -4.78 -9.66
CA ASP A 49 11.32 -5.62 -10.61
C ASP A 49 9.83 -5.94 -10.28
N CYS A 50 9.10 -5.05 -9.59
CA CYS A 50 7.63 -5.16 -9.49
C CYS A 50 6.92 -4.49 -10.67
N ARG A 51 5.83 -5.11 -11.13
CA ARG A 51 4.83 -4.45 -11.98
C ARG A 51 3.71 -3.86 -11.14
N THR A 52 3.16 -2.74 -11.58
CA THR A 52 2.02 -2.08 -10.93
C THR A 52 0.80 -3.01 -10.84
N ASP A 53 0.57 -3.85 -11.85
CA ASP A 53 -0.56 -4.79 -11.89
C ASP A 53 -0.43 -5.90 -10.83
N ASP A 54 0.79 -6.36 -10.53
CA ASP A 54 1.02 -7.36 -9.49
C ASP A 54 0.69 -6.76 -8.11
N LEU A 55 1.12 -5.52 -7.86
CA LEU A 55 0.77 -4.78 -6.65
C LEU A 55 -0.74 -4.53 -6.54
N LYS A 56 -1.39 -4.20 -7.65
CA LYS A 56 -2.83 -3.96 -7.69
C LYS A 56 -3.60 -5.22 -7.31
N THR A 57 -3.28 -6.34 -7.97
CA THR A 57 -3.87 -7.66 -7.67
C THR A 57 -3.65 -8.03 -6.20
N PHE A 58 -2.44 -7.80 -5.69
CA PHE A 58 -2.09 -8.09 -4.30
C PHE A 58 -2.93 -7.29 -3.28
N VAL A 59 -3.14 -6.00 -3.54
CA VAL A 59 -3.96 -5.13 -2.68
C VAL A 59 -5.43 -5.53 -2.74
N GLU A 60 -5.95 -5.84 -3.94
CA GLU A 60 -7.34 -6.31 -4.14
C GLU A 60 -7.61 -7.62 -3.40
N GLU A 61 -6.69 -8.59 -3.47
CA GLU A 61 -6.83 -9.87 -2.76
C GLU A 61 -6.75 -9.71 -1.24
N THR A 62 -5.93 -8.78 -0.75
CA THR A 62 -5.75 -8.56 0.69
C THR A 62 -6.88 -7.72 1.30
N LEU A 63 -7.37 -6.73 0.55
CA LEU A 63 -8.38 -5.75 1.00
C LEU A 63 -9.46 -5.53 -0.08
N PRO A 64 -10.29 -6.54 -0.38
CA PRO A 64 -11.22 -6.50 -1.53
C PRO A 64 -12.28 -5.39 -1.43
N ASP A 65 -12.66 -5.00 -0.21
CA ASP A 65 -13.70 -4.00 0.03
C ASP A 65 -13.14 -2.58 0.25
N THR A 66 -11.87 -2.36 -0.02
CA THR A 66 -11.18 -1.09 0.27
C THR A 66 -10.88 -0.34 -1.01
N TRP A 67 -11.28 0.93 -1.09
CA TRP A 67 -10.85 1.77 -2.18
C TRP A 67 -9.36 2.08 -2.07
N PHE A 68 -8.64 1.98 -3.19
CA PHE A 68 -7.22 2.27 -3.24
C PHE A 68 -6.77 2.84 -4.60
N LYS A 69 -5.60 3.47 -4.61
CA LYS A 69 -4.90 3.94 -5.80
C LYS A 69 -3.41 3.63 -5.67
N ILE A 70 -2.76 3.23 -6.76
CA ILE A 70 -1.32 3.02 -6.81
C ILE A 70 -0.71 4.00 -7.80
N GLU A 71 0.36 4.69 -7.38
CA GLU A 71 1.14 5.60 -8.21
C GLU A 71 2.61 5.17 -8.19
N THR A 72 3.28 5.28 -9.33
CA THR A 72 4.74 5.14 -9.42
C THR A 72 5.38 6.49 -9.11
N GLU A 73 6.37 6.52 -8.21
CA GLU A 73 7.17 7.72 -7.93
C GLU A 73 8.50 7.66 -8.69
N GLU A 74 8.89 8.79 -9.30
CA GLU A 74 10.20 9.00 -9.95
C GLU A 74 11.33 9.14 -8.93
#